data_AF-A0A1G7MX41-F1
#
_entry.id   AF-A0A1G7MX41-F1
#
_cell.length_a   1.000
_cell.length_b   1.000
_cell.length_c   1.000
_cell.angle_alpha   90.00
_cell.angle_beta   90.00
_cell.angle_gamma   90.00
#
_symmetry.space_group_name_H-M   'P 1'
#
loop_
_entity.id
_entity.type
_entity.pdbx_description
1 polymer ?
#
loop_
_entity_poly.entity_id
_entity_poly.type
_entity_poly.pdbx_seq_one_letter_code
_entity_poly.pdbx_strand_id
1 'polypeptide(L)' 'MITDEQLNEYRLSGEKVRVIRDAIASNDIRGIVVAWDDTHVLIRRPNRHVVKLDRNYIYQPSHDPRMWTEE' A
#
# COMPACT_ATOMS: atom_id res chain seq x y z
N MET A 1 6.92 -3.36 9.08
CA MET A 1 6.12 -4.55 8.72
C MET A 1 4.66 -4.23 9.02
N ILE A 2 3.78 -4.37 8.04
CA ILE A 2 2.34 -4.18 8.22
C ILE A 2 1.72 -5.44 8.87
N THR A 3 0.72 -5.33 9.75
CA THR A 3 0.05 -6.49 10.37
C THR A 3 -1.11 -7.00 9.51
N ASP A 4 -1.51 -8.26 9.70
CA ASP A 4 -2.65 -8.86 9.00
C ASP A 4 -3.95 -8.13 9.35
N GLU A 5 -4.05 -7.63 10.58
CA GLU A 5 -5.15 -6.78 11.04
C GLU A 5 -5.24 -5.50 10.23
N GLN A 6 -4.13 -4.77 10.06
CA GLN A 6 -4.10 -3.56 9.23
C GLN A 6 -4.45 -3.86 7.76
N LEU A 7 -3.95 -4.97 7.20
CA LEU A 7 -4.30 -5.39 5.83
C LEU A 7 -5.80 -5.73 5.70
N ASN A 8 -6.36 -6.36 6.73
CA ASN A 8 -7.78 -6.68 6.79
C ASN A 8 -8.64 -5.42 6.90
N GLU A 9 -8.24 -4.44 7.72
CA GLU A 9 -8.90 -3.14 7.77
C GLU A 9 -8.91 -2.45 6.41
N TYR A 10 -7.76 -2.41 5.71
CA TYR A 10 -7.69 -1.82 4.36
C TYR A 10 -8.56 -2.55 3.34
N ARG A 11 -8.71 -3.87 3.47
CA ARG A 11 -9.61 -4.67 2.62
C ARG A 11 -11.08 -4.37 2.94
N LEU A 12 -11.45 -4.30 4.22
CA LEU A 12 -12.81 -4.04 4.67
C LEU A 12 -13.26 -2.62 4.36
N SER A 13 -12.38 -1.64 4.55
CA SER A 13 -12.66 -0.23 4.24
C SER A 13 -12.57 0.07 2.74
N GLY A 14 -11.83 -0.74 1.98
CA GLY A 14 -11.52 -0.44 0.58
C GLY A 14 -10.67 0.82 0.42
N GLU A 15 -9.95 1.21 1.46
CA GLU A 15 -9.11 2.41 1.48
C GLU A 15 -7.99 2.28 0.44
N LYS A 16 -7.69 3.41 -0.21
CA LYS A 16 -6.52 3.49 -1.08
C LYS A 16 -5.28 3.52 -0.20
N VAL A 17 -4.44 2.51 -0.31
CA VAL A 17 -3.08 2.47 0.24
C VAL A 17 -2.06 2.88 -0.80
N ARG A 18 -1.04 3.57 -0.32
CA ARG A 18 0.19 3.88 -1.02
C ARG A 18 1.30 2.98 -0.50
N VAL A 19 2.03 2.37 -1.40
CA VAL A 19 3.21 1.55 -1.06
C VAL A 19 4.45 2.22 -1.62
N ILE A 20 5.33 2.61 -0.70
CA ILE A 20 6.62 3.22 -1.01
C ILE A 20 7.63 2.09 -1.20
N ARG A 21 8.07 1.89 -2.45
CA ARG A 21 9.12 0.90 -2.79
C ARG A 21 10.52 1.48 -2.62
N ASP A 22 10.69 2.73 -3.04
CA ASP A 22 11.96 3.45 -3.12
C ASP A 22 11.75 4.91 -2.70
N ALA A 23 12.83 5.66 -2.55
CA ALA A 23 12.80 7.12 -2.38
C ALA A 23 12.26 7.89 -3.61
N ILE A 24 11.90 7.19 -4.69
CA ILE A 24 11.44 7.80 -5.95
C ILE A 24 9.91 7.86 -5.98
N ALA A 25 9.39 9.10 -6.01
CA ALA A 25 7.96 9.40 -6.01
C ALA A 25 7.15 8.79 -7.18
N SER A 26 7.80 8.46 -8.30
CA SER A 26 7.18 7.81 -9.48
C SER A 26 6.96 6.31 -9.29
N ASN A 27 7.68 5.67 -8.37
CA ASN A 27 7.53 4.24 -8.07
C ASN A 27 6.48 3.97 -6.99
N ASP A 28 5.82 5.01 -6.48
CA ASP A 28 4.72 4.87 -5.52
C ASP A 28 3.55 4.11 -6.12
N ILE A 29 3.18 3.03 -5.46
CA ILE A 29 2.02 2.23 -5.85
C ILE A 29 0.81 2.73 -5.09
N ARG A 30 -0.19 3.26 -5.78
CA ARG A 30 -1.48 3.60 -5.18
C ARG A 30 -2.53 2.60 -5.62
N GLY A 31 -3.25 2.02 -4.66
CA GLY A 31 -4.29 1.03 -4.95
C GLY A 31 -5.00 0.57 -3.70
N ILE A 32 -5.84 -0.45 -3.83
CA ILE A 32 -6.55 -1.06 -2.70
C ILE A 32 -5.97 -2.44 -2.42
N VAL A 33 -5.97 -2.86 -1.15
CA VAL A 33 -5.59 -4.22 -0.77
C VAL A 33 -6.71 -5.16 -1.20
N VAL A 34 -6.38 -6.12 -2.07
CA VAL A 34 -7.35 -7.13 -2.54
C VAL A 34 -7.08 -8.51 -1.95
N ALA A 35 -5.84 -8.81 -1.59
CA ALA A 35 -5.45 -10.05 -0.94
C ALA A 35 -4.03 -9.88 -0.38
N TRP A 36 -3.65 -10.73 0.56
CA TRP A 36 -2.28 -10.86 1.03
C TRP A 36 -2.04 -12.30 1.46
N ASP A 37 -0.78 -12.66 1.44
CA ASP A 37 -0.20 -13.89 1.96
C ASP A 37 0.73 -13.51 3.12
N ASP A 38 1.38 -14.51 3.72
CA ASP A 38 2.33 -14.31 4.83
C ASP A 38 3.48 -13.34 4.48
N THR A 39 3.94 -13.42 3.23
CA THR A 39 5.13 -12.70 2.73
C THR A 39 4.80 -11.56 1.78
N HIS A 40 3.63 -11.58 1.14
CA HIS A 40 3.32 -10.67 0.04
C HIS A 40 1.91 -10.09 0.14
N VAL A 41 1.72 -8.87 -0.36
CA VAL A 41 0.44 -8.19 -0.45
C VAL A 41 0.10 -7.92 -1.91
N LEU A 42 -1.13 -8.23 -2.29
CA LEU A 42 -1.69 -7.95 -3.60
C LEU A 42 -2.45 -6.61 -3.55
N ILE A 43 -1.95 -5.65 -4.30
CA ILE A 43 -2.55 -4.32 -4.44
C ILE A 43 -3.14 -4.19 -5.83
N ARG A 44 -4.43 -3.83 -5.90
CA ARG A 44 -5.11 -3.52 -7.15
C ARG A 44 -5.02 -2.03 -7.44
N ARG A 45 -4.36 -1.67 -8.54
CA ARG A 45 -4.26 -0.29 -9.03
C ARG A 45 -5.56 0.18 -9.69
N PRO A 46 -5.81 1.50 -9.77
CA PRO A 46 -6.94 2.06 -10.50
C PRO A 46 -6.95 1.69 -11.99
N ASN A 47 -5.77 1.44 -12.59
CA ASN A 47 -5.62 0.95 -13.96
C ASN A 47 -6.03 -0.54 -14.13
N ARG A 48 -6.73 -1.13 -13.15
CA ARG A 48 -7.12 -2.55 -13.05
C ARG A 48 -5.97 -3.57 -12.92
N HIS A 49 -4.72 -3.14 -13.00
CA HIS A 49 -3.57 -4.02 -12.82
C HIS A 49 -3.41 -4.40 -11.35
N VAL A 50 -3.18 -5.68 -11.07
CA VAL A 50 -2.82 -6.18 -9.74
C VAL A 50 -1.31 -6.31 -9.67
N VAL A 51 -0.71 -5.78 -8.60
CA VAL A 51 0.72 -5.90 -8.35
C VAL A 51 0.95 -6.65 -7.05
N LYS A 52 1.90 -7.58 -7.09
CA LYS A 52 2.40 -8.28 -5.91
C LYS A 52 3.55 -7.48 -5.32
N LEU A 53 3.45 -7.22 -4.02
CA LEU A 53 4.38 -6.42 -3.24
C LEU A 53 4.82 -7.22 -2.02
N ASP A 54 6.03 -6.99 -1.55
CA ASP A 54 6.55 -7.64 -0.36
C ASP A 54 6.02 -6.94 0.90
N ARG A 55 5.70 -7.71 1.95
CA ARG A 55 5.17 -7.17 3.20
C ARG A 55 6.16 -6.28 3.96
N ASN A 56 7.44 -6.35 3.58
CA ASN A 56 8.49 -5.50 4.12
C ASN A 56 8.44 -4.05 3.63
N TYR A 57 7.68 -3.73 2.58
CA TYR A 57 7.53 -2.36 2.12
C TYR A 57 6.72 -1.49 3.10
N ILE A 58 6.85 -0.16 2.95
CA ILE A 58 6.11 0.81 3.75
C ILE A 58 4.74 1.04 3.11
N TYR A 59 3.69 0.68 3.85
CA TYR A 59 2.30 0.93 3.47
C TYR A 59 1.82 2.16 4.23
N GLN A 60 1.29 3.14 3.51
CA GLN A 60 0.68 4.34 4.06
C GLN A 60 -0.75 4.50 3.51
N PRO A 61 -1.70 5.00 4.30
CA PRO A 61 -2.98 5.45 3.76
C PRO A 61 -2.74 6.52 2.69
N SER A 62 -3.37 6.38 1.52
CA SER A 62 -3.29 7.40 0.47
C SER A 62 -4.09 8.66 0.81
N HIS A 63 -4.92 8.61 1.86
CA HIS A 63 -5.63 9.75 2.41
C HIS A 63 -4.68 10.72 3.10
N ASP A 64 -3.62 10.21 3.73
CA ASP A 64 -2.62 11.06 4.33
C ASP A 64 -1.79 11.74 3.23
N PRO A 65 -1.59 13.07 3.30
CA PRO A 65 -0.59 13.74 2.48
C PRO A 65 0.77 13.06 2.70
N ARG A 66 1.69 13.12 1.72
CA ARG A 66 3.09 12.75 2.03
C ARG A 66 3.49 13.65 3.19
N MET A 67 3.67 13.12 4.39
CA MET A 67 4.41 13.81 5.43
C MET A 67 5.87 13.85 4.96
N TRP A 68 6.16 14.70 3.98
CA TRP A 68 7.45 15.31 3.90
C TRP A 68 7.44 16.29 5.06
N THR A 69 8.07 15.92 6.16
CA THR A 69 8.45 16.91 7.18
C THR A 69 9.49 17.80 6.49
N GLU A 70 9.04 18.89 5.89
CA GLU A 70 9.94 20.04 5.69
C GLU A 70 10.10 20.64 7.10
N GLU A 71 11.25 20.40 7.73
CA GLU A 71 11.73 21.19 8.86
C GLU A 71 11.96 22.65 8.44
#